data_AF-A0A3M7B542-F1
#
_entry.id   AF-A0A3M7B542-F1
#
_cell.length_a   1.000
_cell.length_b   1.000
_cell.length_c   1.000
_cell.angle_alpha   90.00
_cell.angle_beta   90.00
_cell.angle_gamma   90.00
#
_symmetry.space_group_name_H-M   'P 1'
#
loop_
_entity.id
_entity.type
_entity.pdbx_description
1 polymer ?
#
loop_
_entity_poly.entity_id
_entity_poly.type
_entity_poly.pdbx_seq_one_letter_code
_entity_poly.pdbx_strand_id
1 'polypeptide(L)'
;MTTPTPSQPYTGNYPGQAGQGAPTMPQGGYPAERTSSQSAAAAAQYAAAQSGQSFDKYCVIHVATTCDEHGVYVTKDSAEVIELGWVVVDARDPGLPELHHQSVLVKPVNTPITPLCTSLTTLTWEHVRNAGTFRDAIMAFDAYAKENLVNKDAQPSDAPNFAFVTLTPWDLRVQMPREARDKNVVLPAYLQHPVLFGLRGEYQTFQSHHPETLAFSSSTLSSICAGLEVEEVRSSGKVTGGLPFHLQALAPSSPRRALEEALTLTRCLRSLVQKSRPSANNPAGTPDVMTRPLDARSDVRAFLGERSKVLHLSGLPHDTTQSELESWFTQYGGRPIAFWTLRTPEGGKPSGSGFVVFGSHE
;
A
#
# COMPACT_ATOMS: atom_id res chain seq x y z
N MET A 1 10.72 27.41 44.11
CA MET A 1 9.49 27.91 44.76
C MET A 1 8.91 29.01 43.89
N THR A 2 7.60 29.19 43.95
CA THR A 2 6.76 30.30 43.44
C THR A 2 6.57 30.46 41.93
N THR A 3 5.39 30.02 41.46
CA THR A 3 4.44 30.81 40.64
C THR A 3 3.30 31.30 41.59
N PRO A 4 2.27 32.12 41.21
CA PRO A 4 1.97 32.90 39.98
C PRO A 4 1.33 34.33 40.18
N THR A 5 0.99 34.97 39.04
CA THR A 5 -0.18 35.87 38.74
C THR A 5 -0.20 37.36 39.16
N PRO A 6 -1.06 38.24 38.57
CA PRO A 6 -1.49 38.44 37.17
C PRO A 6 -1.55 39.94 36.74
N SER A 7 -1.74 40.27 35.45
CA SER A 7 -2.41 41.54 35.07
C SER A 7 -3.15 41.45 33.71
N GLN A 8 -4.40 41.91 33.74
CA GLN A 8 -5.27 42.33 32.63
C GLN A 8 -5.34 43.88 32.66
N PRO A 9 -6.09 44.56 31.78
CA PRO A 9 -6.13 44.55 30.30
C PRO A 9 -5.94 45.99 29.75
N TYR A 10 -5.83 46.19 28.43
CA TYR A 10 -6.07 47.52 27.85
C TYR A 10 -6.85 47.45 26.54
N THR A 11 -7.85 48.32 26.48
CA THR A 11 -8.89 48.51 25.48
C THR A 11 -8.42 49.48 24.39
N GLY A 12 -8.83 49.23 23.14
CA GLY A 12 -8.58 50.13 22.01
C GLY A 12 -9.84 50.24 21.15
N ASN A 13 -10.40 51.44 21.10
CA ASN A 13 -11.70 51.82 20.57
C ASN A 13 -11.50 52.58 19.24
N TYR A 14 -12.27 52.31 18.18
CA TYR A 14 -12.46 53.21 17.01
C TYR A 14 -13.79 52.86 16.29
N PRO A 15 -14.42 53.82 15.56
CA PRO A 15 -15.83 54.14 15.70
C PRO A 15 -16.68 53.70 14.49
N GLY A 16 -17.99 53.66 14.68
CA GLY A 16 -18.96 53.25 13.66
C GLY A 16 -19.25 54.29 12.58
N GLN A 17 -19.70 53.78 11.43
CA GLN A 17 -20.52 54.52 10.47
C GLN A 17 -21.58 53.59 9.88
N ALA A 18 -22.78 54.12 9.75
CA ALA A 18 -24.03 53.41 9.52
C ALA A 18 -24.31 53.12 8.03
N GLY A 19 -24.85 51.92 7.78
CA GLY A 19 -25.99 51.64 6.89
C GLY A 19 -25.82 51.81 5.38
N GLN A 20 -25.92 50.70 4.63
CA GLN A 20 -26.72 50.60 3.41
C GLN A 20 -27.01 49.14 3.01
N GLY A 21 -28.26 48.93 2.57
CA GLY A 21 -28.99 47.72 2.17
C GLY A 21 -28.24 46.48 1.67
N ALA A 22 -28.68 45.33 2.17
CA ALA A 22 -28.43 44.02 1.58
C ALA A 22 -29.30 43.82 0.33
N PRO A 23 -28.76 43.30 -0.79
CA PRO A 23 -29.58 42.75 -1.86
C PRO A 23 -29.94 41.28 -1.57
N THR A 24 -31.23 41.01 -1.59
CA THR A 24 -31.84 39.67 -1.58
C THR A 24 -31.53 38.91 -2.87
N MET A 25 -31.02 37.68 -2.75
CA MET A 25 -30.87 36.74 -3.88
C MET A 25 -32.25 36.16 -4.27
N PRO A 26 -32.55 35.97 -5.57
CA PRO A 26 -33.78 35.31 -5.99
C PRO A 26 -33.69 33.79 -5.74
N GLN A 27 -34.74 33.22 -5.16
CA GLN A 27 -34.96 31.78 -5.10
C GLN A 27 -35.16 31.24 -6.54
N GLY A 28 -34.13 30.58 -7.07
CA GLY A 28 -34.24 29.70 -8.23
C GLY A 28 -34.15 28.25 -7.78
N GLY A 29 -35.21 27.47 -8.02
CA GLY A 29 -35.29 26.06 -7.65
C GLY A 29 -34.28 25.21 -8.45
N TYR A 30 -33.44 24.47 -7.73
CA TYR A 30 -32.62 23.40 -8.31
C TYR A 30 -33.48 22.13 -8.44
N PRO A 31 -33.55 21.47 -9.61
CA PRO A 31 -34.13 20.14 -9.69
C PRO A 31 -33.20 19.14 -9.00
N ALA A 32 -33.75 18.45 -8.00
CA ALA A 32 -33.11 17.36 -7.28
C ALA A 32 -33.04 16.07 -8.13
N GLU A 33 -32.16 15.15 -7.72
CA GLU A 33 -32.32 13.68 -7.85
C GLU A 33 -31.94 12.91 -9.13
N ARG A 34 -31.21 13.46 -10.12
CA ARG A 34 -30.72 12.60 -11.25
C ARG A 34 -29.27 12.16 -11.24
N THR A 35 -28.37 12.86 -10.55
CA THR A 35 -26.93 12.58 -10.63
C THR A 35 -26.44 11.56 -9.59
N SER A 36 -27.10 11.45 -8.44
CA SER A 36 -26.71 10.55 -7.35
C SER A 36 -26.98 9.08 -7.67
N SER A 37 -28.03 8.79 -8.43
CA SER A 37 -28.41 7.43 -8.81
C SER A 37 -27.49 6.84 -9.88
N GLN A 38 -27.00 7.66 -10.82
CA GLN A 38 -26.01 7.22 -11.83
C GLN A 38 -24.63 7.02 -11.22
N SER A 39 -24.18 7.86 -10.30
CA SER A 39 -22.89 7.67 -9.61
C SER A 39 -22.92 6.48 -8.64
N ALA A 40 -24.04 6.25 -7.96
CA ALA A 40 -24.23 5.09 -7.09
C ALA A 40 -24.35 3.79 -7.91
N ALA A 41 -25.02 3.82 -9.07
CA ALA A 41 -25.10 2.68 -9.98
C ALA A 41 -23.73 2.36 -10.61
N ALA A 42 -22.96 3.37 -10.99
CA ALA A 42 -21.60 3.19 -11.50
C ALA A 42 -20.67 2.64 -10.41
N ALA A 43 -20.72 3.17 -9.18
CA ALA A 43 -19.96 2.67 -8.04
C ALA A 43 -20.39 1.24 -7.63
N ALA A 44 -21.68 0.92 -7.70
CA ALA A 44 -22.21 -0.42 -7.46
C ALA A 44 -21.83 -1.41 -8.57
N GLN A 45 -21.80 -0.97 -9.84
CA GLN A 45 -21.29 -1.77 -10.95
C GLN A 45 -19.78 -1.99 -10.85
N TYR A 46 -19.03 -0.99 -10.40
CA TYR A 46 -17.60 -1.10 -10.12
C TYR A 46 -17.30 -2.05 -8.96
N ALA A 47 -18.07 -1.96 -7.88
CA ALA A 47 -17.99 -2.87 -6.74
C ALA A 47 -18.44 -4.29 -7.09
N ALA A 48 -19.46 -4.44 -7.94
CA ALA A 48 -19.93 -5.72 -8.45
C ALA A 48 -18.93 -6.36 -9.43
N ALA A 49 -18.24 -5.57 -10.26
CA ALA A 49 -17.17 -6.05 -11.13
C ALA A 49 -15.94 -6.53 -10.35
N GLN A 50 -15.73 -6.03 -9.13
CA GLN A 50 -14.71 -6.52 -8.19
C GLN A 50 -15.19 -7.67 -7.29
N SER A 51 -16.47 -8.05 -7.35
CA SER A 51 -17.00 -9.13 -6.51
C SER A 51 -16.74 -10.51 -7.15
N GLY A 52 -15.95 -11.34 -6.45
CA GLY A 52 -15.88 -12.78 -6.69
C GLY A 52 -14.90 -13.27 -7.76
N GLN A 53 -13.83 -12.52 -8.08
CA GLN A 53 -12.78 -13.08 -8.94
C GLN A 53 -12.05 -14.21 -8.20
N SER A 54 -12.27 -15.44 -8.66
CA SER A 54 -11.53 -16.61 -8.18
C SER A 54 -10.15 -16.67 -8.84
N PHE A 55 -9.11 -16.80 -8.03
CA PHE A 55 -7.74 -16.98 -8.51
C PHE A 55 -7.35 -18.45 -8.45
N ASP A 56 -6.57 -18.90 -9.44
CA ASP A 56 -5.94 -20.22 -9.44
C ASP A 56 -4.74 -20.25 -8.49
N LYS A 57 -4.02 -19.14 -8.39
CA LYS A 57 -2.79 -19.03 -7.59
C LYS A 57 -2.71 -17.71 -6.85
N TYR A 58 -2.12 -17.74 -5.67
CA TYR A 58 -1.60 -16.55 -5.01
C TYR A 58 -0.07 -16.53 -5.07
N CYS A 59 0.50 -15.41 -5.51
CA CYS A 59 1.93 -15.14 -5.44
C CYS A 59 2.20 -14.23 -4.24
N VAL A 60 2.54 -14.82 -3.10
CA VAL A 60 2.91 -14.09 -1.90
C VAL A 60 4.33 -13.56 -2.08
N ILE A 61 4.51 -12.23 -2.07
CA ILE A 61 5.77 -11.60 -2.42
C ILE A 61 6.16 -10.54 -1.38
N HIS A 62 7.46 -10.46 -1.10
CA HIS A 62 8.07 -9.44 -0.28
C HIS A 62 9.29 -8.83 -1.00
N VAL A 63 9.43 -7.52 -0.87
CA VAL A 63 10.52 -6.74 -1.46
C VAL A 63 11.34 -6.13 -0.34
N ALA A 64 12.57 -6.61 -0.16
CA ALA A 64 13.52 -5.97 0.76
C ALA A 64 14.22 -4.82 0.04
N THR A 65 14.31 -3.66 0.69
CA THR A 65 14.95 -2.47 0.14
C THR A 65 16.03 -1.95 1.08
N THR A 66 16.97 -1.18 0.54
CA THR A 66 17.84 -0.33 1.36
C THR A 66 16.99 0.63 2.18
N CYS A 67 17.42 0.95 3.40
CA CYS A 67 16.79 1.95 4.24
C CYS A 67 17.81 2.56 5.21
N ASP A 68 17.46 3.67 5.84
CA ASP A 68 18.15 4.20 7.00
C ASP A 68 17.13 4.59 8.08
N GLU A 69 17.64 5.11 9.18
CA GLU A 69 16.92 5.26 10.45
C GLU A 69 15.98 6.46 10.43
N HIS A 70 16.41 7.50 9.74
CA HIS A 70 15.75 8.80 9.71
C HIS A 70 15.09 9.08 8.35
N GLY A 71 15.28 8.22 7.35
CA GLY A 71 14.85 8.47 5.98
C GLY A 71 15.63 9.60 5.32
N VAL A 72 16.86 9.90 5.76
CA VAL A 72 17.60 11.11 5.33
C VAL A 72 18.57 10.80 4.21
N TYR A 73 19.39 9.77 4.38
CA TYR A 73 20.35 9.31 3.38
C TYR A 73 19.71 8.30 2.42
N VAL A 74 18.82 7.47 2.96
CA VAL A 74 18.04 6.50 2.19
C VAL A 74 16.56 6.77 2.41
N THR A 75 16.06 7.77 1.70
CA THR A 75 14.64 8.11 1.66
C THR A 75 13.83 6.97 1.03
N LYS A 76 12.51 6.95 1.26
CA LYS A 76 11.62 5.99 0.55
C LYS A 76 11.66 6.16 -0.97
N ASP A 77 11.97 7.37 -1.45
CA ASP A 77 12.05 7.68 -2.87
C ASP A 77 13.40 7.32 -3.49
N SER A 78 14.45 7.12 -2.69
CA SER A 78 15.77 6.71 -3.15
C SER A 78 16.12 5.25 -2.84
N ALA A 79 15.33 4.58 -1.99
CA ALA A 79 15.54 3.19 -1.60
C ALA A 79 15.59 2.25 -2.81
N GLU A 80 16.54 1.33 -2.84
CA GLU A 80 16.71 0.33 -3.90
C GLU A 80 16.37 -1.07 -3.43
N VAL A 81 15.79 -1.90 -4.30
CA VAL A 81 15.57 -3.33 -4.03
C VAL A 81 16.91 -4.03 -3.84
N ILE A 82 17.00 -4.86 -2.81
CA ILE A 82 18.18 -5.67 -2.48
C ILE A 82 17.86 -7.17 -2.42
N GLU A 83 16.59 -7.55 -2.26
CA GLU A 83 16.12 -8.92 -2.41
C GLU A 83 14.64 -8.95 -2.79
N LEU A 84 14.30 -9.83 -3.73
CA LEU A 84 12.93 -10.19 -4.07
C LEU A 84 12.67 -11.63 -3.61
N GLY A 85 11.71 -11.85 -2.71
CA GLY A 85 11.32 -13.18 -2.24
C GLY A 85 9.86 -13.46 -2.54
N TRP A 86 9.54 -14.62 -3.10
CA TRP A 86 8.17 -15.02 -3.38
C TRP A 86 7.89 -16.48 -3.07
N VAL A 87 6.63 -16.74 -2.72
CA VAL A 87 6.03 -18.05 -2.48
C VAL A 87 4.75 -18.13 -3.30
N VAL A 88 4.54 -19.23 -3.99
CA VAL A 88 3.33 -19.48 -4.78
C VAL A 88 2.54 -20.59 -4.12
N VAL A 89 1.25 -20.34 -3.93
CA VAL A 89 0.30 -21.30 -3.36
C VAL A 89 -0.87 -21.55 -4.31
N ASP A 90 -1.46 -22.75 -4.26
CA ASP A 90 -2.72 -23.04 -4.97
C ASP A 90 -3.88 -22.33 -4.27
N ALA A 91 -4.51 -21.38 -4.94
CA ALA A 91 -5.61 -20.60 -4.38
C ALA A 91 -6.98 -21.30 -4.51
N ARG A 92 -7.06 -22.39 -5.28
CA ARG A 92 -8.27 -23.22 -5.42
C ARG A 92 -8.44 -24.14 -4.24
N ASP A 93 -7.33 -24.55 -3.63
CA ASP A 93 -7.35 -25.38 -2.44
C ASP A 93 -7.48 -24.50 -1.17
N PRO A 94 -8.48 -24.78 -0.33
CA PRO A 94 -8.70 -24.04 0.89
C PRO A 94 -7.53 -23.99 1.88
N GLY A 95 -6.62 -24.98 1.84
CA GLY A 95 -5.42 -25.09 2.64
C GLY A 95 -4.22 -24.31 2.10
N LEU A 96 -4.33 -23.70 0.91
CA LEU A 96 -3.24 -22.97 0.25
C LEU A 96 -1.91 -23.75 0.25
N PRO A 97 -1.86 -24.98 -0.31
CA PRO A 97 -0.64 -25.75 -0.37
C PRO A 97 0.41 -24.99 -1.19
N GLU A 98 1.65 -25.03 -0.71
CA GLU A 98 2.78 -24.40 -1.38
C GLU A 98 3.13 -25.17 -2.65
N LEU A 99 3.30 -24.43 -3.75
CA LEU A 99 3.68 -24.94 -5.06
C LEU A 99 5.14 -24.64 -5.37
N HIS A 100 5.65 -23.49 -4.92
CA HIS A 100 7.01 -23.03 -5.18
C HIS A 100 7.41 -21.93 -4.22
N HIS A 101 8.71 -21.77 -3.98
CA HIS A 101 9.26 -20.58 -3.36
C HIS A 101 10.66 -20.28 -3.92
N GLN A 102 11.03 -19.00 -3.97
CA GLN A 102 12.34 -18.57 -4.47
C GLN A 102 12.65 -17.15 -4.00
N SER A 103 13.95 -16.82 -3.92
CA SER A 103 14.40 -15.42 -3.86
C SER A 103 15.54 -15.12 -4.80
N VAL A 104 15.71 -13.82 -5.10
CA VAL A 104 16.79 -13.29 -5.92
C VAL A 104 17.36 -12.04 -5.24
N LEU A 105 18.67 -12.03 -5.05
CA LEU A 105 19.39 -10.86 -4.54
C LEU A 105 19.61 -9.83 -5.64
N VAL A 106 19.61 -8.56 -5.24
CA VAL A 106 19.85 -7.41 -6.11
C VAL A 106 20.98 -6.58 -5.52
N LYS A 107 21.93 -6.19 -6.38
CA LYS A 107 22.98 -5.24 -6.01
C LYS A 107 22.44 -3.81 -6.09
N PRO A 108 22.39 -3.06 -4.98
CA PRO A 108 22.05 -1.63 -5.03
C PRO A 108 23.19 -0.83 -5.67
N VAL A 109 22.85 0.28 -6.35
CA VAL A 109 23.80 1.08 -7.14
C VAL A 109 24.09 2.44 -6.49
N ASN A 110 23.06 3.07 -5.94
CA ASN A 110 23.08 4.45 -5.46
C ASN A 110 22.99 4.56 -3.94
N THR A 111 22.53 3.51 -3.26
CA THR A 111 22.24 3.49 -1.83
C THR A 111 23.07 2.43 -1.11
N PRO A 112 23.60 2.73 0.10
CA PRO A 112 24.38 1.77 0.86
C PRO A 112 23.48 0.77 1.60
N ILE A 113 24.03 -0.41 1.88
CA ILE A 113 23.48 -1.29 2.92
C ILE A 113 23.87 -0.72 4.28
N THR A 114 22.93 -0.06 4.95
CA THR A 114 23.16 0.54 6.28
C THR A 114 23.14 -0.51 7.40
N PRO A 115 23.63 -0.19 8.62
CA PRO A 115 23.47 -1.06 9.79
C PRO A 115 22.01 -1.38 10.11
N LEU A 116 21.10 -0.39 10.01
CA LEU A 116 19.67 -0.63 10.20
C LEU A 116 19.12 -1.60 9.14
N CYS A 117 19.44 -1.39 7.86
CA CYS A 117 19.06 -2.27 6.77
C CYS A 117 19.52 -3.72 7.03
N THR A 118 20.76 -3.90 7.49
CA THR A 118 21.31 -5.21 7.86
C THR A 118 20.52 -5.80 9.03
N SER A 119 20.16 -5.00 10.02
CA SER A 119 19.39 -5.46 11.17
C SER A 119 17.92 -5.77 10.90
N LEU A 120 17.40 -5.37 9.74
CA LEU A 120 16.04 -5.71 9.31
C LEU A 120 16.06 -6.96 8.43
N THR A 121 17.00 -7.01 7.49
CA THR A 121 17.01 -7.96 6.38
C THR A 121 18.01 -9.10 6.53
N THR A 122 18.95 -8.99 7.49
CA THR A 122 20.18 -9.79 7.62
C THR A 122 21.18 -9.66 6.47
N LEU A 123 20.86 -8.88 5.43
CA LEU A 123 21.73 -8.69 4.27
C LEU A 123 22.84 -7.69 4.60
N THR A 124 24.05 -8.02 4.17
CA THR A 124 25.24 -7.17 4.26
C THR A 124 25.72 -6.87 2.85
N TRP A 125 26.61 -5.89 2.71
CA TRP A 125 27.25 -5.62 1.41
C TRP A 125 27.90 -6.86 0.79
N GLU A 126 28.50 -7.74 1.60
CA GLU A 126 29.15 -8.97 1.11
C GLU A 126 28.15 -9.95 0.45
N HIS A 127 26.89 -9.94 0.88
CA HIS A 127 25.85 -10.76 0.26
C HIS A 127 25.46 -10.24 -1.13
N VAL A 128 25.38 -8.91 -1.30
CA VAL A 128 24.80 -8.30 -2.51
C VAL A 128 25.83 -7.78 -3.51
N ARG A 129 27.11 -7.63 -3.14
CA ARG A 129 28.16 -7.03 -3.99
C ARG A 129 28.36 -7.74 -5.34
N ASN A 130 28.09 -9.04 -5.39
CA ASN A 130 28.20 -9.91 -6.56
C ASN A 130 26.83 -10.36 -7.11
N ALA A 131 25.73 -9.84 -6.56
CA ALA A 131 24.38 -10.13 -7.04
C ALA A 131 24.13 -9.44 -8.39
N GLY A 132 23.06 -9.87 -9.06
CA GLY A 132 22.60 -9.27 -10.30
C GLY A 132 22.02 -7.86 -10.10
N THR A 133 21.69 -7.22 -11.20
CA THR A 133 21.01 -5.93 -11.23
C THR A 133 19.51 -6.07 -10.93
N PHE A 134 18.84 -4.94 -10.70
CA PHE A 134 17.37 -4.92 -10.62
C PHE A 134 16.71 -5.53 -11.86
N ARG A 135 17.26 -5.27 -13.06
CA ARG A 135 16.79 -5.88 -14.32
C ARG A 135 16.87 -7.40 -14.27
N ASP A 136 17.97 -7.96 -13.76
CA ASP A 136 18.16 -9.41 -13.69
C ASP A 136 17.14 -10.06 -12.75
N ALA A 137 16.82 -9.40 -11.63
CA ALA A 137 15.76 -9.88 -10.72
C ALA A 137 14.36 -9.84 -11.36
N ILE A 138 14.03 -8.76 -12.08
CA ILE A 138 12.77 -8.69 -12.84
C ILE A 138 12.72 -9.81 -13.90
N MET A 139 13.81 -10.04 -14.63
CA MET A 139 13.87 -11.10 -15.64
C MET A 139 13.76 -12.50 -15.03
N ALA A 140 14.40 -12.74 -13.88
CA ALA A 140 14.29 -14.01 -13.17
C ALA A 140 12.86 -14.29 -12.69
N PHE A 141 12.19 -13.28 -12.11
CA PHE A 141 10.78 -13.41 -11.73
C PHE A 141 9.87 -13.57 -12.95
N ASP A 142 10.10 -12.81 -14.02
CA ASP A 142 9.32 -12.86 -15.26
C ASP A 142 9.42 -14.21 -15.97
N ALA A 143 10.61 -14.81 -16.00
CA ALA A 143 10.80 -16.16 -16.52
C ALA A 143 9.93 -17.17 -15.76
N TYR A 144 9.98 -17.14 -14.42
CA TYR A 144 9.15 -18.01 -13.58
C TYR A 144 7.65 -17.75 -13.79
N ALA A 145 7.23 -16.48 -13.79
CA ALA A 145 5.83 -16.10 -13.90
C ALA A 145 5.21 -16.47 -15.26
N LYS A 146 5.94 -16.29 -16.36
CA LYS A 146 5.49 -16.73 -17.70
C LYS A 146 5.29 -18.23 -17.82
N GLU A 147 6.08 -19.00 -17.08
CA GLU A 147 5.97 -20.46 -17.10
C GLU A 147 4.88 -20.97 -16.16
N ASN A 148 4.70 -20.34 -14.99
CA ASN A 148 3.94 -20.92 -13.89
C ASN A 148 2.70 -20.12 -13.45
N LEU A 149 2.67 -18.80 -13.68
CA LEU A 149 1.60 -17.92 -13.20
C LEU A 149 0.68 -17.45 -14.31
N VAL A 150 1.24 -17.01 -15.43
CA VAL A 150 0.50 -16.44 -16.56
C VAL A 150 -0.05 -17.56 -17.43
N ASN A 151 -1.35 -17.50 -17.74
CA ASN A 151 -1.94 -18.39 -18.72
C ASN A 151 -1.41 -18.05 -20.13
N LYS A 152 -0.77 -19.02 -20.78
CA LYS A 152 -0.14 -18.86 -22.10
C LYS A 152 -1.15 -18.60 -23.23
N ASP A 153 -2.39 -19.03 -23.05
CA ASP A 153 -3.46 -18.87 -24.02
C ASP A 153 -4.33 -17.62 -23.75
N ALA A 154 -4.05 -16.88 -22.67
CA ALA A 154 -4.84 -15.71 -22.29
C ALA A 154 -4.63 -14.55 -23.27
N GLN A 155 -5.74 -13.93 -23.66
CA GLN A 155 -5.73 -12.69 -24.41
C GLN A 155 -5.36 -11.51 -23.50
N PRO A 156 -4.81 -10.40 -24.05
CA PRO A 156 -4.49 -9.20 -23.26
C PRO A 156 -5.68 -8.61 -22.50
N SER A 157 -6.91 -8.88 -22.93
CA SER A 157 -8.17 -8.47 -22.28
C SER A 157 -8.61 -9.36 -21.13
N ASP A 158 -8.08 -10.59 -21.05
CA ASP A 158 -8.55 -11.59 -20.09
C ASP A 158 -8.10 -11.25 -18.68
N ALA A 159 -8.96 -11.48 -17.70
CA ALA A 159 -8.63 -11.23 -16.29
C ALA A 159 -7.47 -12.14 -15.85
N PRO A 160 -6.55 -11.67 -15.00
CA PRO A 160 -5.46 -12.52 -14.54
C PRO A 160 -6.03 -13.65 -13.68
N ASN A 161 -5.50 -14.85 -13.83
CA ASN A 161 -5.89 -16.01 -13.02
C ASN A 161 -5.06 -16.14 -11.74
N PHE A 162 -4.16 -15.20 -11.46
CA PHE A 162 -3.44 -15.13 -10.20
C PHE A 162 -3.50 -13.71 -9.64
N ALA A 163 -3.36 -13.61 -8.32
CA ALA A 163 -3.17 -12.33 -7.63
C ALA A 163 -1.90 -12.37 -6.79
N PHE A 164 -1.28 -11.20 -6.61
CA PHE A 164 -0.23 -11.05 -5.63
C PHE A 164 -0.80 -10.94 -4.22
N VAL A 165 -0.02 -11.35 -3.23
CA VAL A 165 -0.30 -11.06 -1.82
C VAL A 165 0.96 -10.44 -1.23
N THR A 166 0.80 -9.27 -0.62
CA THR A 166 1.91 -8.52 0.00
C THR A 166 1.52 -8.17 1.43
N LEU A 167 2.47 -7.83 2.30
CA LEU A 167 2.10 -7.22 3.58
C LEU A 167 1.36 -5.89 3.36
N THR A 168 1.93 -5.07 2.48
CA THR A 168 1.36 -3.78 2.07
C THR A 168 1.46 -3.63 0.55
N PRO A 169 0.47 -3.01 -0.11
CA PRO A 169 0.51 -2.74 -1.54
C PRO A 169 1.67 -1.86 -2.01
N TRP A 170 2.35 -1.18 -1.08
CA TRP A 170 3.44 -0.24 -1.36
C TRP A 170 4.46 -0.93 -2.29
N ASP A 171 4.88 -2.16 -1.97
CA ASP A 171 5.99 -2.87 -2.65
C ASP A 171 5.80 -2.92 -4.17
N LEU A 172 4.62 -3.38 -4.61
CA LEU A 172 4.32 -3.56 -6.03
C LEU A 172 3.75 -2.30 -6.69
N ARG A 173 3.08 -1.42 -5.95
CA ARG A 173 2.46 -0.22 -6.54
C ARG A 173 3.38 1.00 -6.60
N VAL A 174 4.44 1.02 -5.79
CA VAL A 174 5.32 2.18 -5.66
C VAL A 174 6.80 1.84 -5.92
N GLN A 175 7.40 0.81 -5.28
CA GLN A 175 8.87 0.54 -5.33
C GLN A 175 9.17 0.05 -6.72
N MET A 176 8.46 -1.00 -7.11
CA MET A 176 8.74 -1.69 -8.35
C MET A 176 8.61 -0.73 -9.54
N PRO A 177 7.51 0.03 -9.71
CA PRO A 177 7.40 0.99 -10.81
C PRO A 177 8.37 2.17 -10.71
N ARG A 178 8.61 2.71 -9.50
CA ARG A 178 9.56 3.81 -9.31
C ARG A 178 10.98 3.39 -9.68
N GLU A 179 11.48 2.30 -9.10
CA GLU A 179 12.82 1.80 -9.40
C GLU A 179 12.98 1.39 -10.87
N ALA A 180 11.94 0.80 -11.46
CA ALA A 180 11.93 0.46 -12.86
C ALA A 180 12.10 1.69 -13.75
N ARG A 181 11.41 2.80 -13.43
CA ARG A 181 11.60 4.08 -14.12
C ARG A 181 13.03 4.62 -13.91
N ASP A 182 13.50 4.65 -12.67
CA ASP A 182 14.81 5.21 -12.33
C ASP A 182 15.95 4.43 -13.01
N LYS A 183 15.79 3.12 -13.20
CA LYS A 183 16.78 2.21 -13.81
C LYS A 183 16.49 1.85 -15.27
N ASN A 184 15.51 2.51 -15.91
CA ASN A 184 15.09 2.23 -17.29
C ASN A 184 14.80 0.73 -17.55
N VAL A 185 14.13 0.08 -16.62
CA VAL A 185 13.69 -1.32 -16.72
C VAL A 185 12.20 -1.33 -17.09
N VAL A 186 11.86 -2.10 -18.12
CA VAL A 186 10.45 -2.33 -18.49
C VAL A 186 9.92 -3.47 -17.64
N LEU A 187 8.94 -3.19 -16.79
CA LEU A 187 8.25 -4.22 -16.02
C LEU A 187 7.30 -5.02 -16.93
N PRO A 188 7.08 -6.32 -16.70
CA PRO A 188 5.99 -7.04 -17.34
C PRO A 188 4.63 -6.47 -16.90
N ALA A 189 3.59 -6.66 -17.73
CA ALA A 189 2.28 -5.99 -17.54
C ALA A 189 1.65 -6.24 -16.16
N TYR A 190 1.78 -7.45 -15.61
CA TYR A 190 1.26 -7.79 -14.28
C TYR A 190 2.07 -7.17 -13.12
N LEU A 191 3.28 -6.66 -13.34
CA LEU A 191 4.03 -5.85 -12.37
C LEU A 191 3.83 -4.35 -12.58
N GLN A 192 3.49 -3.91 -13.80
CA GLN A 192 3.06 -2.53 -14.06
C GLN A 192 1.68 -2.24 -13.46
N HIS A 193 0.76 -3.20 -13.62
CA HIS A 193 -0.64 -3.09 -13.23
C HIS A 193 -1.06 -4.35 -12.46
N PRO A 194 -0.58 -4.53 -11.22
CA PRO A 194 -0.83 -5.74 -10.46
C PRO A 194 -2.28 -5.86 -9.99
N VAL A 195 -2.76 -7.10 -9.94
CA VAL A 195 -3.92 -7.50 -9.14
C VAL A 195 -3.39 -8.07 -7.84
N LEU A 196 -3.73 -7.49 -6.69
CA LEU A 196 -3.11 -7.86 -5.42
C LEU A 196 -4.02 -7.69 -4.20
N PHE A 197 -3.75 -8.47 -3.16
CA PHE A 197 -4.26 -8.27 -1.81
C PHE A 197 -3.17 -7.73 -0.89
N GLY A 198 -3.52 -6.75 -0.07
CA GLY A 198 -2.67 -6.23 1.00
C GLY A 198 -3.06 -6.89 2.32
N LEU A 199 -2.24 -7.81 2.82
CA LEU A 199 -2.55 -8.65 3.97
C LEU A 199 -2.87 -7.84 5.23
N ARG A 200 -2.24 -6.67 5.41
CA ARG A 200 -2.60 -5.73 6.49
C ARG A 200 -4.07 -5.28 6.39
N GLY A 201 -4.52 -4.90 5.20
CA GLY A 201 -5.90 -4.46 4.98
C GLY A 201 -6.91 -5.61 5.09
N GLU A 202 -6.53 -6.80 4.62
CA GLU A 202 -7.35 -8.00 4.79
C GLU A 202 -7.49 -8.39 6.27
N TYR A 203 -6.41 -8.27 7.05
CA TYR A 203 -6.46 -8.48 8.49
C TYR A 203 -7.31 -7.42 9.19
N GLN A 204 -7.26 -6.14 8.78
CA GLN A 204 -8.16 -5.10 9.32
C GLN A 204 -9.63 -5.41 9.00
N THR A 205 -9.91 -5.90 7.80
CA THR A 205 -11.25 -6.35 7.41
C THR A 205 -11.70 -7.49 8.32
N PHE A 206 -10.84 -8.48 8.55
CA PHE A 206 -11.10 -9.55 9.52
C PHE A 206 -11.37 -9.00 10.93
N GLN A 207 -10.55 -8.09 11.45
CA GLN A 207 -10.73 -7.48 12.77
C GLN A 207 -12.07 -6.78 12.95
N SER A 208 -12.68 -6.24 11.88
CA SER A 208 -14.01 -5.62 11.96
C SER A 208 -15.13 -6.61 12.30
N HIS A 209 -14.90 -7.90 12.05
CA HIS A 209 -15.82 -9.00 12.39
C HIS A 209 -15.38 -9.80 13.62
N HIS A 210 -14.11 -9.66 14.05
CA HIS A 210 -13.49 -10.45 15.12
C HIS A 210 -12.87 -9.53 16.18
N PRO A 211 -13.69 -8.87 17.02
CA PRO A 211 -13.23 -7.82 17.94
C PRO A 211 -12.22 -8.32 18.99
N GLU A 212 -12.20 -9.61 19.31
CA GLU A 212 -11.21 -10.23 20.19
C GLU A 212 -9.77 -10.11 19.65
N THR A 213 -9.63 -9.95 18.33
CA THR A 213 -8.33 -9.77 17.68
C THR A 213 -7.86 -8.31 17.65
N LEU A 214 -8.68 -7.35 18.10
CA LEU A 214 -8.31 -5.92 18.17
C LEU A 214 -7.18 -5.64 19.15
N ALA A 215 -6.91 -6.54 20.10
CA ALA A 215 -5.75 -6.46 20.98
C ALA A 215 -4.41 -6.56 20.21
N PHE A 216 -4.44 -7.11 18.99
CA PHE A 216 -3.27 -7.30 18.14
C PHE A 216 -3.28 -6.30 16.99
N SER A 217 -2.40 -5.30 17.04
CA SER A 217 -2.32 -4.26 16.01
C SER A 217 -2.10 -4.82 14.60
N SER A 218 -2.76 -4.24 13.59
CA SER A 218 -2.49 -4.52 12.17
C SER A 218 -1.23 -3.81 11.64
N SER A 219 -0.57 -2.98 12.46
CA SER A 219 0.54 -2.13 12.01
C SER A 219 1.84 -2.91 11.77
N THR A 220 2.09 -4.01 12.49
CA THR A 220 3.33 -4.79 12.37
C THR A 220 3.02 -6.24 12.01
N LEU A 221 3.91 -6.88 11.25
CA LEU A 221 3.73 -8.30 10.92
C LEU A 221 3.67 -9.17 12.17
N SER A 222 4.51 -8.91 13.18
CA SER A 222 4.52 -9.70 14.41
C SER A 222 3.20 -9.64 15.18
N SER A 223 2.54 -8.49 15.20
CA SER A 223 1.22 -8.38 15.81
C SER A 223 0.15 -9.11 14.98
N ILE A 224 0.21 -9.04 13.65
CA ILE A 224 -0.67 -9.83 12.77
C ILE A 224 -0.46 -11.33 12.99
N CYS A 225 0.79 -11.79 13.06
CA CYS A 225 1.13 -13.19 13.37
C CYS A 225 0.52 -13.62 14.71
N ALA A 226 0.67 -12.81 15.76
CA ALA A 226 0.09 -13.11 17.06
C ALA A 226 -1.44 -13.20 17.02
N GLY A 227 -2.12 -12.24 16.38
CA GLY A 227 -3.58 -12.25 16.26
C GLY A 227 -4.14 -13.36 15.38
N LEU A 228 -3.34 -13.86 14.43
CA LEU A 228 -3.67 -15.01 13.59
C LEU A 228 -3.13 -16.33 14.15
N GLU A 229 -2.51 -16.34 15.33
CA GLU A 229 -1.90 -17.52 15.96
C GLU A 229 -0.89 -18.23 15.03
N VAL A 230 -0.12 -17.43 14.28
CA VAL A 230 0.88 -17.89 13.34
C VAL A 230 2.27 -17.79 13.96
N GLU A 231 3.02 -18.89 13.86
CA GLU A 231 4.44 -18.87 14.16
C GLU A 231 5.23 -18.25 12.99
N GLU A 232 6.00 -17.21 13.30
CA GLU A 232 6.92 -16.59 12.34
C GLU A 232 8.00 -17.56 11.86
N VAL A 233 8.36 -17.49 10.58
CA VAL A 233 9.51 -18.24 10.06
C VAL A 233 10.78 -17.58 10.59
N ARG A 234 11.61 -18.36 11.28
CA ARG A 234 12.88 -17.89 11.84
C ARG A 234 14.04 -18.59 11.15
N SER A 235 14.93 -17.81 10.54
CA SER A 235 16.18 -18.33 9.96
C SER A 235 17.43 -17.99 10.79
N SER A 236 17.38 -17.00 11.68
CA SER A 236 18.50 -16.69 12.58
C SER A 236 18.05 -16.32 13.99
N GLY A 237 18.95 -16.50 14.96
CA GLY A 237 18.80 -15.93 16.31
C GLY A 237 18.84 -14.40 16.29
N LYS A 238 18.53 -13.76 17.43
CA LYS A 238 18.53 -12.29 17.59
C LYS A 238 19.86 -11.69 17.12
N VAL A 239 19.83 -10.86 16.07
CA VAL A 239 20.97 -10.05 15.61
C VAL A 239 20.92 -8.68 16.28
N THR A 240 20.84 -8.64 17.62
CA THR A 240 20.89 -7.37 18.37
C THR A 240 22.28 -7.05 18.92
N GLY A 241 23.23 -7.97 18.80
CA GLY A 241 24.53 -7.90 19.49
C GLY A 241 25.53 -6.85 18.97
N GLY A 242 25.20 -6.09 17.92
CA GLY A 242 26.12 -5.11 17.31
C GLY A 242 25.51 -3.78 16.92
N LEU A 243 24.24 -3.52 17.24
CA LEU A 243 23.59 -2.26 16.90
C LEU A 243 23.81 -1.21 18.00
N PRO A 244 24.07 0.06 17.64
CA PRO A 244 23.97 1.17 18.57
C PRO A 244 22.61 1.19 19.29
N PHE A 245 22.60 1.61 20.55
CA PHE A 245 21.41 1.57 21.42
C PHE A 245 20.16 2.21 20.80
N HIS A 246 20.32 3.31 20.05
CA HIS A 246 19.20 4.00 19.39
C HIS A 246 18.57 3.19 18.25
N LEU A 247 19.29 2.24 17.65
CA LEU A 247 18.80 1.39 16.56
C LEU A 247 18.15 0.11 17.06
N GLN A 248 18.50 -0.30 18.27
CA GLN A 248 17.96 -1.51 18.86
C GLN A 248 16.43 -1.41 19.06
N ALA A 249 15.89 -0.19 19.20
CA ALA A 249 14.45 0.06 19.25
C ALA A 249 13.75 -0.06 17.87
N LEU A 250 14.49 0.13 16.78
CA LEU A 250 13.97 0.03 15.40
C LEU A 250 14.16 -1.39 14.83
N ALA A 251 15.13 -2.14 15.36
CA ALA A 251 15.40 -3.50 14.93
C ALA A 251 14.26 -4.45 15.35
N PRO A 252 13.74 -5.27 14.44
CA PRO A 252 12.72 -6.25 14.77
C PRO A 252 13.30 -7.30 15.71
N SER A 253 12.42 -7.91 16.50
CA SER A 253 12.77 -9.03 17.38
C SER A 253 13.33 -10.23 16.62
N SER A 254 12.98 -10.38 15.34
CA SER A 254 13.49 -11.38 14.41
C SER A 254 13.72 -10.75 13.03
N PRO A 255 14.96 -10.39 12.67
CA PRO A 255 15.27 -9.99 11.30
C PRO A 255 15.06 -11.14 10.33
N ARG A 256 14.65 -10.83 9.09
CA ARG A 256 14.31 -11.84 8.08
C ARG A 256 14.71 -11.38 6.69
N ARG A 257 15.23 -12.33 5.91
CA ARG A 257 15.37 -12.17 4.46
C ARG A 257 14.01 -12.21 3.78
N ALA A 258 13.95 -11.78 2.53
CA ALA A 258 12.68 -11.58 1.86
C ALA A 258 11.89 -12.86 1.66
N LEU A 259 12.57 -14.00 1.45
CA LEU A 259 11.90 -15.31 1.32
C LEU A 259 11.19 -15.72 2.62
N GLU A 260 11.85 -15.57 3.75
CA GLU A 260 11.33 -15.86 5.08
C GLU A 260 10.15 -14.97 5.45
N GLU A 261 10.21 -13.69 5.06
CA GLU A 261 9.08 -12.77 5.19
C GLU A 261 7.91 -13.27 4.33
N ALA A 262 8.14 -13.63 3.06
CA ALA A 262 7.10 -14.18 2.17
C ALA A 262 6.49 -15.50 2.69
N LEU A 263 7.30 -16.39 3.27
CA LEU A 263 6.82 -17.62 3.91
C LEU A 263 5.98 -17.31 5.16
N THR A 264 6.38 -16.33 5.96
CA THR A 264 5.60 -15.88 7.12
C THR A 264 4.26 -15.28 6.68
N LEU A 265 4.26 -14.41 5.65
CA LEU A 265 3.05 -13.88 5.04
C LEU A 265 2.15 -14.99 4.48
N THR A 266 2.73 -16.05 3.92
CA THR A 266 1.98 -17.22 3.43
C THR A 266 1.27 -17.95 4.57
N ARG A 267 1.93 -18.10 5.74
CA ARG A 267 1.30 -18.68 6.93
C ARG A 267 0.16 -17.79 7.46
N CYS A 268 0.37 -16.47 7.49
CA CYS A 268 -0.68 -15.51 7.86
C CYS A 268 -1.86 -15.57 6.89
N LEU A 269 -1.61 -15.59 5.59
CA LEU A 269 -2.65 -15.74 4.57
C LEU A 269 -3.46 -17.03 4.79
N ARG A 270 -2.79 -18.16 5.02
CA ARG A 270 -3.45 -19.45 5.29
C ARG A 270 -4.32 -19.39 6.54
N SER A 271 -3.78 -18.88 7.66
CA SER A 271 -4.55 -18.75 8.91
C SER A 271 -5.73 -17.80 8.74
N LEU A 272 -5.53 -16.66 8.09
CA LEU A 272 -6.57 -15.67 7.80
C LEU A 272 -7.71 -16.28 6.98
N VAL A 273 -7.38 -16.95 5.87
CA VAL A 273 -8.36 -17.63 5.01
C VAL A 273 -9.10 -18.73 5.79
N GLN A 274 -8.40 -19.50 6.62
CA GLN A 274 -9.00 -20.58 7.40
C GLN A 274 -9.95 -20.05 8.49
N LYS A 275 -9.53 -19.03 9.26
CA LYS A 275 -10.35 -18.40 10.32
C LYS A 275 -11.52 -17.60 9.77
N SER A 276 -11.41 -17.09 8.54
CA SER A 276 -12.49 -16.38 7.85
C SER A 276 -13.60 -17.30 7.33
N ARG A 277 -13.40 -18.62 7.32
CA ARG A 277 -14.44 -19.56 6.87
C ARG A 277 -15.53 -19.76 7.91
N PRO A 278 -16.74 -20.12 7.46
CA PRO A 278 -17.77 -20.67 8.33
C PRO A 278 -17.22 -21.80 9.21
N SER A 279 -17.36 -21.65 10.52
CA SER A 279 -16.94 -22.63 11.52
C SER A 279 -17.85 -22.55 12.75
N ALA A 280 -17.69 -23.46 13.71
CA ALA A 280 -18.48 -23.44 14.94
C ALA A 280 -18.36 -22.10 15.70
N ASN A 281 -17.17 -21.49 15.68
CA ASN A 281 -16.90 -20.20 16.35
C ASN A 281 -17.12 -18.99 15.42
N ASN A 282 -17.32 -19.21 14.12
CA ASN A 282 -17.60 -18.17 13.13
C ASN A 282 -18.67 -18.66 12.14
N PRO A 283 -19.95 -18.80 12.53
CA PRO A 283 -20.95 -19.50 11.70
C PRO A 283 -21.23 -18.83 10.36
N ALA A 284 -21.18 -17.50 10.30
CA ALA A 284 -21.40 -16.72 9.08
C ALA A 284 -20.16 -16.64 8.19
N GLY A 285 -18.98 -17.02 8.70
CA GLY A 285 -17.72 -16.69 8.08
C GLY A 285 -17.47 -15.18 8.06
N THR A 286 -16.46 -14.77 7.31
CA THR A 286 -16.08 -13.37 7.12
C THR A 286 -16.04 -13.10 5.62
N PRO A 287 -17.21 -12.82 5.01
CA PRO A 287 -17.39 -12.87 3.56
C PRO A 287 -16.56 -11.82 2.81
N ASP A 288 -16.12 -10.74 3.46
CA ASP A 288 -15.40 -9.65 2.80
C ASP A 288 -13.88 -9.89 2.71
N VAL A 289 -13.33 -10.85 3.47
CA VAL A 289 -11.88 -11.14 3.47
C VAL A 289 -11.48 -11.87 2.20
N MET A 290 -10.40 -11.40 1.56
CA MET A 290 -9.83 -11.96 0.33
C MET A 290 -10.81 -11.98 -0.86
N THR A 291 -11.72 -11.01 -0.93
CA THR A 291 -12.73 -10.95 -2.02
C THR A 291 -12.56 -9.77 -2.96
N ARG A 292 -12.00 -8.65 -2.50
CA ARG A 292 -11.84 -7.41 -3.27
C ARG A 292 -10.36 -7.06 -3.43
N PRO A 293 -9.66 -7.64 -4.41
CA PRO A 293 -8.28 -7.29 -4.67
C PRO A 293 -8.18 -5.84 -5.16
N LEU A 294 -7.04 -5.21 -4.90
CA LEU A 294 -6.63 -4.02 -5.64
C LEU A 294 -6.30 -4.45 -7.07
N ASP A 295 -7.08 -3.98 -8.04
CA ASP A 295 -6.89 -4.27 -9.46
C ASP A 295 -6.45 -3.00 -10.20
N ALA A 296 -5.13 -2.73 -10.15
CA ALA A 296 -4.55 -1.57 -10.80
C ALA A 296 -4.75 -1.57 -12.33
N ARG A 297 -4.98 -2.74 -12.93
CA ARG A 297 -5.25 -2.86 -14.36
C ARG A 297 -6.66 -2.37 -14.69
N SER A 298 -7.64 -2.77 -13.90
CA SER A 298 -9.01 -2.28 -14.07
C SER A 298 -9.12 -0.78 -13.79
N ASP A 299 -8.38 -0.28 -12.79
CA ASP A 299 -8.27 1.16 -12.51
C ASP A 299 -7.72 1.94 -13.73
N VAL A 300 -6.62 1.47 -14.33
CA VAL A 300 -6.03 2.11 -15.52
C VAL A 300 -6.96 2.01 -16.74
N ARG A 301 -7.59 0.84 -16.95
CA ARG A 301 -8.53 0.67 -18.06
C ARG A 301 -9.71 1.63 -18.00
N ALA A 302 -10.29 1.82 -16.81
CA ALA A 302 -11.38 2.76 -16.67
C ALA A 302 -10.91 4.21 -16.73
N PHE A 303 -9.76 4.54 -16.12
CA PHE A 303 -9.19 5.88 -16.23
C PHE A 303 -9.01 6.30 -17.70
N LEU A 304 -8.46 5.42 -18.53
CA LEU A 304 -8.29 5.63 -19.97
C LEU A 304 -9.63 5.59 -20.72
N GLY A 305 -10.49 4.61 -20.42
CA GLY A 305 -11.77 4.41 -21.11
C GLY A 305 -12.75 5.55 -20.90
N GLU A 306 -12.80 6.12 -19.68
CA GLU A 306 -13.63 7.27 -19.33
C GLU A 306 -13.00 8.60 -19.74
N ARG A 307 -11.75 8.58 -20.24
CA ARG A 307 -10.93 9.79 -20.41
C ARG A 307 -10.95 10.65 -19.15
N SER A 308 -10.77 10.00 -18.00
CA SER A 308 -10.89 10.65 -16.70
C SER A 308 -9.87 11.76 -16.54
N LYS A 309 -10.30 12.84 -15.88
CA LYS A 309 -9.46 13.98 -15.52
C LYS A 309 -9.23 14.07 -14.02
N VAL A 310 -9.62 13.03 -13.28
CA VAL A 310 -9.61 13.03 -11.82
C VAL A 310 -8.66 11.95 -11.34
N LEU A 311 -7.70 12.32 -10.50
CA LEU A 311 -6.81 11.40 -9.81
C LEU A 311 -7.12 11.39 -8.33
N HIS A 312 -7.25 10.19 -7.76
CA HIS A 312 -7.24 9.99 -6.33
C HIS A 312 -5.79 9.96 -5.82
N LEU A 313 -5.52 10.72 -4.77
CA LEU A 313 -4.25 10.74 -4.06
C LEU A 313 -4.42 10.08 -2.69
N SER A 314 -3.41 9.33 -2.29
CA SER A 314 -3.34 8.70 -0.97
C SER A 314 -1.93 8.68 -0.44
N GLY A 315 -1.76 8.72 0.88
CA GLY A 315 -0.46 8.70 1.53
C GLY A 315 0.27 10.05 1.53
N LEU A 316 -0.47 11.15 1.40
CA LEU A 316 0.08 12.49 1.49
C LEU A 316 0.49 12.80 2.94
N PRO A 317 1.68 13.38 3.18
CA PRO A 317 2.04 13.99 4.45
C PRO A 317 0.94 14.97 4.94
N HIS A 318 0.70 15.02 6.25
CA HIS A 318 -0.38 15.83 6.82
C HIS A 318 -0.20 17.35 6.62
N ASP A 319 1.02 17.78 6.35
CA ASP A 319 1.45 19.15 6.10
C ASP A 319 1.55 19.49 4.61
N THR A 320 1.24 18.55 3.71
CA THR A 320 1.25 18.78 2.25
C THR A 320 0.32 19.93 1.89
N THR A 321 0.87 20.96 1.26
CA THR A 321 0.15 22.14 0.80
C THR A 321 -0.33 21.99 -0.63
N GLN A 322 -1.34 22.78 -1.01
CA GLN A 322 -1.82 22.84 -2.39
C GLN A 322 -0.71 23.30 -3.35
N SER A 323 0.09 24.29 -2.96
CA SER A 323 1.18 24.83 -3.79
C SER A 323 2.27 23.80 -4.06
N GLU A 324 2.58 22.92 -3.08
CA GLU A 324 3.52 21.82 -3.27
C GLU A 324 2.98 20.79 -4.27
N LEU A 325 1.70 20.42 -4.16
CA LEU A 325 1.07 19.50 -5.12
C LEU A 325 1.04 20.12 -6.53
N GLU A 326 0.66 21.38 -6.65
CA GLU A 326 0.62 22.10 -7.93
C GLU A 326 2.00 22.16 -8.58
N SER A 327 3.03 22.52 -7.80
CA SER A 327 4.42 22.53 -8.25
C SER A 327 4.86 21.14 -8.71
N TRP A 328 4.56 20.10 -7.93
CA TRP A 328 4.92 18.72 -8.23
C TRP A 328 4.28 18.25 -9.54
N PHE A 329 2.97 18.42 -9.72
CA PHE A 329 2.30 18.01 -10.97
C PHE A 329 2.82 18.79 -12.17
N THR A 330 3.04 20.10 -12.02
CA THR A 330 3.55 20.96 -13.09
C THR A 330 4.96 20.54 -13.53
N GLN A 331 5.82 20.14 -12.59
CA GLN A 331 7.16 19.64 -12.89
C GLN A 331 7.13 18.40 -13.80
N TYR A 332 6.10 17.56 -13.68
CA TYR A 332 5.89 16.39 -14.53
C TYR A 332 4.93 16.64 -15.70
N GLY A 333 4.68 17.91 -16.05
CA GLY A 333 3.87 18.29 -17.21
C GLY A 333 2.35 18.29 -16.97
N GLY A 334 1.89 17.97 -15.77
CA GLY A 334 0.48 18.01 -15.39
C GLY A 334 -0.04 19.45 -15.26
N ARG A 335 -1.33 19.63 -15.57
CA ARG A 335 -2.03 20.92 -15.42
C ARG A 335 -3.24 20.76 -14.48
N PRO A 336 -3.00 20.69 -13.16
CA PRO A 336 -4.08 20.59 -12.19
C PRO A 336 -4.89 21.91 -12.19
N ILE A 337 -6.20 21.80 -12.07
CA ILE A 337 -7.13 22.94 -12.00
C ILE A 337 -7.82 23.05 -10.64
N ALA A 338 -7.85 21.96 -9.86
CA ALA A 338 -8.43 21.95 -8.52
C ALA A 338 -7.90 20.78 -7.68
N PHE A 339 -7.91 20.98 -6.35
CA PHE A 339 -7.48 20.02 -5.35
C PHE A 339 -8.53 19.92 -4.24
N TRP A 340 -8.82 18.71 -3.79
CA TRP A 340 -9.66 18.44 -2.62
C TRP A 340 -8.92 17.51 -1.67
N THR A 341 -8.67 17.94 -0.44
CA THR A 341 -8.13 17.06 0.61
C THR A 341 -9.25 16.60 1.53
N LEU A 342 -9.28 15.31 1.82
CA LEU A 342 -10.24 14.71 2.74
C LEU A 342 -9.78 14.94 4.18
N ARG A 343 -10.73 15.14 5.09
CA ARG A 343 -10.48 15.36 6.53
C ARG A 343 -11.17 14.27 7.34
N THR A 344 -10.58 13.88 8.45
CA THR A 344 -11.23 12.96 9.38
C THR A 344 -12.34 13.67 10.15
N PRO A 345 -13.48 13.00 10.43
CA PRO A 345 -14.61 13.62 11.12
C PRO A 345 -14.28 14.16 12.52
N GLU A 346 -13.37 13.51 13.25
CA GLU A 346 -13.17 13.74 14.68
C GLU A 346 -12.04 14.72 15.05
N GLY A 347 -11.29 15.25 14.08
CA GLY A 347 -10.09 16.04 14.43
C GLY A 347 -9.62 17.09 13.43
N GLY A 348 -10.32 17.30 12.31
CA GLY A 348 -9.97 18.31 11.30
C GLY A 348 -8.63 18.11 10.60
N LYS A 349 -7.82 17.14 11.03
CA LYS A 349 -6.53 16.79 10.43
C LYS A 349 -6.76 16.17 9.03
N PRO A 350 -5.94 16.51 8.04
CA PRO A 350 -6.01 15.88 6.73
C PRO A 350 -5.84 14.36 6.87
N SER A 351 -6.66 13.59 6.16
CA SER A 351 -6.57 12.13 6.16
C SER A 351 -5.38 11.59 5.35
N GLY A 352 -4.58 12.48 4.74
CA GLY A 352 -3.53 12.11 3.79
C GLY A 352 -4.07 11.60 2.45
N SER A 353 -5.35 11.86 2.17
CA SER A 353 -6.05 11.42 0.96
C SER A 353 -6.81 12.58 0.33
N GLY A 354 -6.96 12.57 -0.99
CA GLY A 354 -7.59 13.66 -1.72
C GLY A 354 -7.81 13.37 -3.19
N PHE A 355 -8.29 14.37 -3.91
CA PHE A 355 -8.49 14.33 -5.35
C PHE A 355 -7.81 15.51 -6.02
N VAL A 356 -7.26 15.27 -7.20
CA VAL A 356 -6.77 16.30 -8.12
C VAL A 356 -7.57 16.22 -9.40
N VAL A 357 -8.02 17.36 -9.89
CA VAL A 357 -8.70 17.46 -11.17
C VAL A 357 -7.79 18.21 -12.14
N PHE A 358 -7.68 17.70 -13.36
CA PHE A 358 -6.87 18.25 -14.44
C PHE A 358 -7.75 18.91 -15.51
N GLY A 359 -7.16 19.85 -16.26
CA GLY A 359 -7.84 20.49 -17.40
C GLY A 359 -8.08 19.53 -18.57
N SER A 360 -7.17 18.59 -18.77
CA SER A 360 -7.14 17.58 -19.83
C SER A 360 -7.02 16.16 -19.26
N HIS A 361 -7.22 15.15 -20.12
CA HIS A 361 -6.98 13.75 -19.78
C HIS A 361 -5.51 13.36 -20.03
N GLU A 362 -4.95 13.93 -21.10
CA GLU A 362 -3.52 13.94 -21.41
C GLU A 362 -2.75 14.69 -20.32
#